data_AF-A0A662J9W7-F1
#
_entry.id   AF-A0A662J9W7-F1
#
_cell.length_a   1.000
_cell.length_b   1.000
_cell.length_c   1.000
_cell.angle_alpha   90.00
_cell.angle_beta   90.00
_cell.angle_gamma   90.00
#
_symmetry.space_group_name_H-M   'P 1'
#
loop_
_entity.id
_entity.type
_entity.pdbx_description
1 polymer ?
#
loop_
_entity_poly.entity_id
_entity_poly.type
_entity_poly.pdbx_seq_one_letter_code
_entity_poly.pdbx_strand_id
1 'polypeptide(L)'
;MVEAGLCGRSCLSCPLHGPLCSGCDNRGCLVLACFKGKRYTGINAAGCIYTSVCPRKVDARSVKLDIPLPTAKARQRLKKTPRFIPIIKAGDRRSWFWRWVAEPRTVIVKLHDLMVSPELSAQAEAEGLRGYLNLDGQTIVSTVMPDEAMARLSLEDYQRYLKSLEPDAFFNPDSETYIDDPRLYSWRSLLRSLKMTSELAKLDAELIGLIKGANREQVRYCVKTLSQLSVTKYALPSRELWRDGLFKEFLAYALEALEDYVGGRYQLIIYGRPYTWATEYPHASLSWFINAQKRACYQGTQPIIHYILDDHLYCDECPCNCPACQEIKEEQVTYIRVNNVKAIALHNLTYLQALHSEGGTRKLGFR
;
A
#
# COMPACT_ATOMS: atom_id res chain seq x y z
N MET A 1 -10.36 -14.91 -23.11
CA MET A 1 -10.07 -16.26 -23.65
C MET A 1 -8.64 -16.26 -24.17
N VAL A 2 -7.70 -16.85 -23.42
CA VAL A 2 -6.42 -17.27 -23.99
C VAL A 2 -6.37 -18.76 -23.74
N GLU A 3 -7.11 -19.50 -24.57
CA GLU A 3 -7.16 -20.96 -24.47
C GLU A 3 -5.84 -21.60 -24.89
N ALA A 4 -4.94 -20.89 -25.58
CA ALA A 4 -3.68 -21.43 -26.06
C ALA A 4 -2.47 -20.84 -25.32
N GLY A 5 -1.58 -21.71 -24.82
CA GLY A 5 -0.26 -21.28 -24.33
C GLY A 5 0.66 -20.88 -25.48
N LEU A 6 1.79 -20.20 -25.19
CA LEU A 6 2.84 -19.85 -26.18
C LEU A 6 3.47 -21.06 -26.92
N CYS A 7 3.12 -22.29 -26.56
CA CYS A 7 3.46 -23.49 -27.30
C CYS A 7 2.51 -23.80 -28.47
N GLY A 8 1.48 -22.97 -28.70
CA GLY A 8 0.47 -23.20 -29.73
C GLY A 8 -0.52 -24.33 -29.39
N ARG A 9 -0.49 -24.86 -28.16
CA ARG A 9 -1.43 -25.89 -27.68
C ARG A 9 -2.46 -25.28 -26.74
N SER A 10 -3.67 -25.83 -26.77
CA SER A 10 -4.71 -25.49 -25.80
C SER A 10 -4.28 -25.89 -24.38
N CYS A 11 -4.51 -25.01 -23.41
CA CYS A 11 -4.25 -25.30 -22.00
C CYS A 11 -5.06 -26.50 -21.53
N LEU A 12 -6.30 -26.66 -22.01
CA LEU A 12 -7.19 -27.77 -21.66
C LEU A 12 -6.66 -29.12 -22.12
N SER A 13 -5.83 -29.15 -23.17
CA SER A 13 -5.19 -30.36 -23.69
C SER A 13 -3.75 -30.55 -23.22
N CYS A 14 -3.28 -29.74 -22.27
CA CYS A 14 -1.97 -29.92 -21.65
C CYS A 14 -2.03 -31.09 -20.65
N PRO A 15 -1.09 -32.05 -20.69
CA PRO A 15 -1.05 -33.17 -19.73
C PRO A 15 -0.74 -32.72 -18.30
N LEU A 16 -0.32 -31.47 -18.10
CA LEU A 16 -0.13 -30.85 -16.79
C LEU A 16 -1.30 -29.93 -16.41
N HIS A 17 -2.37 -29.87 -17.22
CA HIS A 17 -3.56 -29.06 -16.93
C HIS A 17 -4.28 -29.55 -15.67
N GLY A 18 -4.75 -28.62 -14.84
CA GLY A 18 -5.36 -28.92 -13.53
C GLY A 18 -4.42 -28.56 -12.35
N PRO A 19 -4.48 -29.29 -11.21
CA PRO A 19 -3.81 -28.89 -9.95
C PRO A 19 -2.27 -28.91 -10.00
N LEU A 20 -1.69 -29.39 -11.11
CA LEU A 20 -0.26 -29.60 -11.30
C LEU A 20 0.37 -28.56 -12.23
N CYS A 21 -0.45 -27.72 -12.86
CA CYS A 21 0.06 -26.66 -13.71
C CYS A 21 0.74 -25.60 -12.82
N SER A 22 2.04 -25.36 -13.01
CA SER A 22 2.75 -24.16 -12.48
C SER A 22 2.14 -22.84 -12.90
N GLY A 23 1.19 -22.91 -13.83
CA GLY A 23 0.66 -21.79 -14.54
C GLY A 23 1.55 -21.39 -15.71
N CYS A 24 1.05 -20.36 -16.37
CA CYS A 24 1.85 -19.39 -17.06
C CYS A 24 2.39 -18.39 -16.00
N ASP A 25 3.46 -17.66 -16.30
CA ASP A 25 3.57 -16.31 -15.71
C ASP A 25 2.44 -15.44 -16.34
N ASN A 26 2.34 -14.16 -16.01
CA ASN A 26 1.35 -13.30 -16.67
C ASN A 26 1.60 -13.10 -18.19
N ARG A 27 2.62 -13.73 -18.80
CA ARG A 27 3.06 -13.56 -20.19
C ARG A 27 3.24 -14.86 -21.01
N GLY A 28 3.25 -16.06 -20.42
CA GLY A 28 3.67 -17.29 -21.11
C GLY A 28 3.85 -18.54 -20.24
N CYS A 29 3.96 -19.71 -20.88
CA CYS A 29 4.03 -21.01 -20.20
C CYS A 29 5.43 -21.31 -19.61
N LEU A 30 5.52 -21.35 -18.28
CA LEU A 30 6.78 -21.61 -17.55
C LEU A 30 7.32 -23.04 -17.77
N VAL A 31 6.43 -24.01 -17.98
CA VAL A 31 6.81 -25.40 -18.32
C VAL A 31 7.53 -25.47 -19.67
N LEU A 32 7.07 -24.71 -20.68
CA LEU A 32 7.72 -24.65 -21.99
C LEU A 32 9.09 -23.98 -21.90
N ALA A 33 9.21 -22.90 -21.11
CA ALA A 33 10.48 -22.22 -20.88
C ALA A 33 11.51 -23.16 -20.24
N CYS A 34 11.07 -24.01 -19.31
CA CYS A 34 11.88 -25.07 -18.72
C CYS A 34 12.33 -26.12 -19.75
N PHE A 35 11.43 -26.62 -20.62
CA PHE A 35 11.82 -27.57 -21.70
C PHE A 35 12.80 -26.96 -22.71
N LYS A 36 12.82 -25.63 -22.85
CA LYS A 36 13.78 -24.89 -23.68
C LYS A 36 15.09 -24.55 -22.95
N GLY A 37 15.33 -25.12 -21.77
CA GLY A 37 16.58 -25.00 -21.02
C GLY A 37 16.72 -23.74 -20.14
N LYS A 38 15.67 -22.93 -19.98
CA LYS A 38 15.69 -21.74 -19.11
C LYS A 38 15.48 -22.14 -17.65
N ARG A 39 16.26 -21.60 -16.71
CA ARG A 39 16.20 -21.92 -15.27
C ARG A 39 15.47 -20.86 -14.44
N TYR A 40 14.66 -21.30 -13.48
CA TYR A 40 13.88 -20.51 -12.54
C TYR A 40 13.94 -21.17 -11.16
N THR A 41 14.25 -20.39 -10.12
CA THR A 41 14.28 -20.85 -8.73
C THR A 41 12.89 -21.38 -8.31
N GLY A 42 12.84 -22.59 -7.74
CA GLY A 42 11.59 -23.24 -7.33
C GLY A 42 10.83 -24.02 -8.42
N ILE A 43 11.14 -23.83 -9.71
CA ILE A 43 10.49 -24.56 -10.82
C ILE A 43 11.42 -25.60 -11.44
N ASN A 44 12.73 -25.33 -11.60
CA ASN A 44 13.68 -26.28 -12.19
C ASN A 44 15.15 -26.11 -11.72
N ALA A 45 15.35 -25.58 -10.51
CA ALA A 45 16.62 -25.59 -9.77
C ALA A 45 16.54 -26.52 -8.55
N ALA A 46 17.57 -26.54 -7.70
CA ALA A 46 17.53 -27.29 -6.43
C ALA A 46 16.28 -26.90 -5.62
N GLY A 47 15.50 -27.89 -5.17
CA GLY A 47 14.20 -27.65 -4.50
C GLY A 47 13.01 -27.48 -5.45
N CYS A 48 13.09 -27.96 -6.69
CA CYS A 48 12.00 -27.97 -7.66
C CYS A 48 10.72 -28.61 -7.08
N ILE A 49 9.63 -27.85 -7.02
CA ILE A 49 8.33 -28.34 -6.50
C ILE A 49 7.67 -29.37 -7.43
N TYR A 50 8.12 -29.48 -8.68
CA TYR A 50 7.65 -30.45 -9.68
C TYR A 50 8.43 -31.78 -9.67
N THR A 51 9.37 -31.97 -8.75
CA THR A 51 10.24 -33.16 -8.76
C THR A 51 9.45 -34.48 -8.68
N SER A 52 8.33 -34.48 -7.95
CA SER A 52 7.46 -35.65 -7.75
C SER A 52 6.42 -35.89 -8.86
N VAL A 53 6.20 -34.92 -9.75
CA VAL A 53 5.15 -34.95 -10.78
C VAL A 53 5.67 -34.53 -12.16
N CYS A 54 6.99 -34.47 -12.31
CA CYS A 54 7.65 -34.17 -13.57
C CYS A 54 7.25 -35.27 -14.57
N PRO A 55 6.84 -34.96 -15.81
CA PRO A 55 6.50 -35.97 -16.83
C PRO A 55 7.69 -36.87 -17.23
N ARG A 56 8.87 -36.69 -16.63
CA ARG A 56 9.95 -37.69 -16.62
C ARG A 56 9.76 -38.82 -15.59
N LYS A 57 8.87 -38.72 -14.60
CA LYS A 57 8.74 -39.63 -13.44
C LYS A 57 7.34 -39.69 -12.75
N VAL A 58 6.26 -39.95 -13.49
CA VAL A 58 4.99 -40.54 -12.97
C VAL A 58 3.86 -39.57 -12.48
N ASP A 59 2.68 -40.19 -12.47
CA ASP A 59 1.25 -39.86 -12.55
C ASP A 59 0.58 -39.28 -11.28
N ALA A 60 -0.52 -38.54 -11.42
CA ALA A 60 -1.03 -37.66 -10.36
C ALA A 60 -2.57 -37.57 -10.24
N ARG A 61 -3.06 -37.60 -8.98
CA ARG A 61 -4.45 -37.33 -8.57
C ARG A 61 -4.56 -36.08 -7.68
N SER A 62 -5.77 -35.52 -7.62
CA SER A 62 -6.17 -34.14 -7.29
C SER A 62 -6.14 -33.71 -5.81
N VAL A 63 -5.84 -32.43 -5.57
CA VAL A 63 -6.00 -31.72 -4.27
C VAL A 63 -7.09 -30.66 -4.41
N LYS A 64 -8.05 -30.64 -3.48
CA LYS A 64 -9.06 -29.56 -3.32
C LYS A 64 -8.61 -28.62 -2.19
N LEU A 65 -8.70 -27.31 -2.42
CA LEU A 65 -8.46 -26.27 -1.42
C LEU A 65 -9.82 -25.84 -0.83
N ASP A 66 -10.22 -26.46 0.28
CA ASP A 66 -11.24 -25.89 1.17
C ASP A 66 -10.52 -25.05 2.23
N ILE A 67 -10.69 -23.74 2.18
CA ILE A 67 -10.24 -22.83 3.25
C ILE A 67 -11.52 -22.37 3.96
N PRO A 68 -11.67 -22.68 5.27
CA PRO A 68 -12.86 -22.27 6.01
C PRO A 68 -12.97 -20.75 5.98
N LEU A 69 -14.16 -20.27 5.62
CA LEU A 69 -14.46 -18.85 5.58
C LEU A 69 -14.60 -18.30 7.00
N PRO A 70 -14.14 -17.07 7.26
CA PRO A 70 -14.26 -16.45 8.58
C PRO A 70 -15.71 -16.18 8.99
N THR A 71 -15.99 -16.22 10.29
CA THR A 71 -17.30 -15.85 10.87
C THR A 71 -17.28 -14.53 11.66
N ALA A 72 -16.12 -13.92 11.86
CA ALA A 72 -15.98 -12.67 12.62
C ALA A 72 -16.32 -11.43 11.78
N LYS A 73 -16.98 -10.44 12.39
CA LYS A 73 -17.30 -9.15 11.77
C LYS A 73 -16.32 -8.09 12.25
N ALA A 74 -15.71 -7.36 11.32
CA ALA A 74 -14.86 -6.21 11.61
C ALA A 74 -15.69 -5.05 12.19
N ARG A 75 -15.07 -4.29 13.10
CA ARG A 75 -15.64 -3.07 13.68
C ARG A 75 -15.38 -1.87 12.77
N GLN A 76 -16.24 -0.85 12.86
CA GLN A 76 -16.07 0.44 12.19
C GLN A 76 -15.88 1.53 13.26
N ARG A 77 -14.76 2.27 13.23
CA ARG A 77 -14.39 3.29 14.23
C ARG A 77 -13.99 4.64 13.61
N LEU A 78 -13.38 4.65 12.43
CA LEU A 78 -13.04 5.84 11.67
C LEU A 78 -14.31 6.54 11.18
N LYS A 79 -14.59 7.72 11.75
CA LYS A 79 -15.80 8.51 11.48
C LYS A 79 -15.87 9.03 10.05
N LYS A 80 -14.77 9.60 9.55
CA LYS A 80 -14.65 10.15 8.19
C LYS A 80 -13.21 10.02 7.73
N THR A 81 -12.98 9.36 6.60
CA THR A 81 -11.64 9.28 6.03
C THR A 81 -11.34 10.60 5.29
N PRO A 82 -10.24 11.28 5.63
CA PRO A 82 -9.82 12.48 4.92
C PRO A 82 -9.53 12.20 3.45
N ARG A 83 -9.66 13.23 2.60
CA ARG A 83 -9.28 13.13 1.17
C ARG A 83 -7.77 12.89 1.00
N PHE A 84 -6.95 13.37 1.92
CA PHE A 84 -5.52 13.08 1.97
C PHE A 84 -5.11 12.63 3.38
N ILE A 85 -4.41 11.50 3.47
CA ILE A 85 -3.91 10.91 4.70
C ILE A 85 -2.38 10.86 4.61
N PRO A 86 -1.64 11.67 5.39
CA PRO A 86 -0.19 11.60 5.38
C PRO A 86 0.29 10.25 5.92
N ILE A 87 1.15 9.59 5.15
CA ILE A 87 2.01 8.54 5.68
C ILE A 87 3.22 9.26 6.28
N ILE A 88 3.63 8.85 7.48
CA ILE A 88 4.78 9.43 8.20
C ILE A 88 5.87 8.39 8.44
N LYS A 89 7.08 8.87 8.81
CA LYS A 89 8.15 8.01 9.30
C LYS A 89 8.15 8.02 10.83
N ALA A 90 7.96 6.87 11.46
CA ALA A 90 7.86 6.78 12.92
C ALA A 90 9.15 7.23 13.63
N GLY A 91 10.32 7.03 13.02
CA GLY A 91 11.61 7.44 13.59
C GLY A 91 12.06 8.86 13.23
N ASP A 92 11.34 9.57 12.36
CA ASP A 92 11.78 10.90 11.89
C ASP A 92 10.77 11.97 12.29
N ARG A 93 11.04 12.63 13.42
CA ARG A 93 10.22 13.73 13.97
C ARG A 93 10.06 14.90 13.02
N ARG A 94 10.92 15.04 12.00
CA ARG A 94 10.72 16.02 10.92
C ARG A 94 9.56 15.66 10.01
N SER A 95 8.89 14.52 10.21
CA SER A 95 7.63 14.16 9.55
C SER A 95 6.40 14.41 10.43
N TRP A 96 6.56 14.96 11.64
CA TRP A 96 5.49 15.16 12.62
C TRP A 96 5.13 16.64 12.70
N PHE A 97 4.03 17.03 12.06
CA PHE A 97 3.69 18.45 11.86
C PHE A 97 2.45 18.92 12.59
N TRP A 98 1.89 18.12 13.51
CA TRP A 98 0.52 18.25 14.02
C TRP A 98 0.13 19.65 14.49
N ARG A 99 1.07 20.42 15.06
CA ARG A 99 0.83 21.78 15.55
C ARG A 99 0.65 22.84 14.45
N TRP A 100 1.12 22.58 13.24
CA TRP A 100 1.16 23.55 12.14
C TRP A 100 0.18 23.24 11.00
N VAL A 101 -0.58 22.15 11.12
CA VAL A 101 -1.55 21.73 10.10
C VAL A 101 -2.93 21.66 10.73
N ALA A 102 -3.89 22.38 10.15
CA ALA A 102 -5.25 22.48 10.68
C ALA A 102 -5.95 21.10 10.78
N GLU A 103 -5.58 20.17 9.89
CA GLU A 103 -5.87 18.75 9.98
C GLU A 103 -4.65 18.01 9.42
N PRO A 104 -4.09 17.02 10.11
CA PRO A 104 -4.57 15.68 9.80
C PRO A 104 -5.04 15.02 11.08
N ARG A 105 -6.36 14.93 11.21
CA ARG A 105 -6.99 14.09 12.23
C ARG A 105 -6.75 12.60 11.97
N THR A 106 -5.97 12.22 10.97
CA THR A 106 -5.67 10.83 10.65
C THR A 106 -4.30 10.73 10.00
N VAL A 107 -3.43 9.86 10.52
CA VAL A 107 -2.10 9.61 9.97
C VAL A 107 -1.89 8.11 9.76
N ILE A 108 -1.06 7.75 8.80
CA ILE A 108 -0.64 6.35 8.61
C ILE A 108 0.81 6.18 9.06
N VAL A 109 1.04 5.21 9.94
CA VAL A 109 2.36 4.76 10.37
C VAL A 109 2.65 3.41 9.74
N LYS A 110 3.82 3.24 9.14
CA LYS A 110 4.25 1.92 8.64
C LYS A 110 4.74 1.08 9.80
N LEU A 111 4.19 -0.12 9.96
CA LEU A 111 4.62 -1.06 10.99
C LEU A 111 6.11 -1.39 10.87
N HIS A 112 6.61 -1.47 9.63
CA HIS A 112 8.02 -1.71 9.33
C HIS A 112 8.96 -0.75 10.04
N ASP A 113 8.61 0.54 10.17
CA ASP A 113 9.47 1.53 10.82
C ASP A 113 9.69 1.20 12.31
N LEU A 114 8.71 0.57 12.95
CA LEU A 114 8.79 0.09 14.33
C LEU A 114 9.52 -1.25 14.41
N MET A 115 9.26 -2.17 13.47
CA MET A 115 9.89 -3.49 13.45
C MET A 115 11.42 -3.44 13.29
N VAL A 116 11.95 -2.42 12.62
CA VAL A 116 13.41 -2.28 12.37
C VAL A 116 14.14 -1.52 13.46
N SER A 117 13.45 -0.92 14.44
CA SER A 117 14.07 -0.23 15.58
C SER A 117 13.40 -0.63 16.88
N PRO A 118 14.04 -1.52 17.67
CA PRO A 118 13.54 -1.95 18.96
C PRO A 118 13.28 -0.80 19.92
N GLU A 119 14.09 0.25 19.88
CA GLU A 119 13.96 1.44 20.74
C GLU A 119 12.68 2.22 20.40
N LEU A 120 12.43 2.48 19.11
CA LEU A 120 11.21 3.15 18.66
C LEU A 120 9.98 2.30 18.94
N SER A 121 10.08 0.98 18.72
CA SER A 121 9.02 0.04 19.06
C SER A 121 8.69 0.12 20.55
N ALA A 122 9.68 -0.02 21.44
CA ALA A 122 9.45 0.00 22.88
C ALA A 122 8.80 1.30 23.37
N GLN A 123 9.22 2.45 22.83
CA GLN A 123 8.60 3.74 23.15
C GLN A 123 7.15 3.81 22.67
N ALA A 124 6.90 3.44 21.40
CA ALA A 124 5.56 3.46 20.83
C ALA A 124 4.60 2.48 21.52
N GLU A 125 5.08 1.32 21.96
CA GLU A 125 4.31 0.33 22.70
C GLU A 125 4.03 0.76 24.15
N ALA A 126 4.93 1.51 24.78
CA ALA A 126 4.74 2.02 26.14
C ALA A 126 3.72 3.17 26.20
N GLU A 127 3.68 4.03 25.18
CA GLU A 127 2.84 5.23 25.14
C GLU A 127 1.56 5.07 24.31
N GLY A 128 1.46 3.98 23.53
CA GLY A 128 0.52 3.86 22.42
C GLY A 128 0.87 4.83 21.27
N LEU A 129 0.35 4.60 20.06
CA LEU A 129 0.74 5.42 18.90
C LEU A 129 0.36 6.90 19.02
N ARG A 130 -0.80 7.20 19.59
CA ARG A 130 -1.25 8.60 19.76
C ARG A 130 -0.39 9.35 20.78
N GLY A 131 -0.03 8.69 21.88
CA GLY A 131 0.88 9.23 22.90
C GLY A 131 2.27 9.46 22.32
N TYR A 132 2.85 8.43 21.71
CA TYR A 132 4.18 8.47 21.10
C TYR A 132 4.32 9.57 20.02
N LEU A 133 3.30 9.73 19.17
CA LEU A 133 3.30 10.76 18.14
C LEU A 133 2.91 12.15 18.68
N ASN A 134 2.44 12.25 19.93
CA ASN A 134 1.78 13.42 20.50
C ASN A 134 0.70 13.97 19.55
N LEU A 135 -0.18 13.08 19.08
CA LEU A 135 -1.20 13.35 18.07
C LEU A 135 -2.59 13.31 18.69
N ASP A 136 -3.29 14.45 18.67
CA ASP A 136 -4.73 14.52 18.95
C ASP A 136 -5.53 14.22 17.68
N GLY A 137 -5.55 12.94 17.31
CA GLY A 137 -6.13 12.46 16.06
C GLY A 137 -6.19 10.94 16.01
N GLN A 138 -6.49 10.42 14.83
CA GLN A 138 -6.60 8.99 14.54
C GLN A 138 -5.30 8.46 13.95
N THR A 139 -4.99 7.21 14.25
CA THR A 139 -3.80 6.52 13.76
C THR A 139 -4.19 5.26 13.00
N ILE A 140 -3.50 5.03 11.88
CA ILE A 140 -3.66 3.85 11.05
C ILE A 140 -2.32 3.13 10.97
N VAL A 141 -2.30 1.84 11.27
CA VAL A 141 -1.11 0.99 11.06
C VAL A 141 -1.15 0.35 9.69
N SER A 142 -0.12 0.60 8.89
CA SER A 142 0.05 0.02 7.56
C SER A 142 1.11 -1.08 7.57
N THR A 143 0.75 -2.19 6.92
CA THR A 143 1.60 -3.36 6.69
C THR A 143 2.28 -3.33 5.32
N VAL A 144 2.15 -2.25 4.55
CA VAL A 144 2.85 -2.15 3.26
C VAL A 144 4.35 -1.92 3.49
N MET A 145 5.12 -2.98 3.35
CA MET A 145 6.52 -3.10 3.78
C MET A 145 7.33 -4.02 2.85
N PRO A 146 8.67 -4.06 2.98
CA PRO A 146 9.50 -5.01 2.23
C PRO A 146 9.14 -6.47 2.53
N ASP A 147 9.39 -7.35 1.56
CA ASP A 147 9.09 -8.77 1.59
C ASP A 147 9.71 -9.48 2.79
N GLU A 148 10.97 -9.15 3.13
CA GLU A 148 11.67 -9.75 4.26
C GLU A 148 10.98 -9.44 5.60
N ALA A 149 10.37 -8.25 5.71
CA ALA A 149 9.61 -7.88 6.89
C ALA A 149 8.24 -8.58 6.93
N MET A 150 7.56 -8.70 5.78
CA MET A 150 6.32 -9.46 5.66
C MET A 150 6.50 -10.93 6.04
N ALA A 151 7.57 -11.56 5.55
CA ALA A 151 7.88 -12.96 5.82
C ALA A 151 8.10 -13.24 7.33
N ARG A 152 8.67 -12.26 8.04
CA ARG A 152 8.94 -12.33 9.49
C ARG A 152 7.76 -11.99 10.38
N LEU A 153 6.73 -11.32 9.86
CA LEU A 153 5.58 -10.91 10.67
C LEU A 153 4.66 -12.11 10.94
N SER A 154 4.68 -12.61 12.17
CA SER A 154 3.72 -13.63 12.63
C SER A 154 2.36 -13.02 12.99
N LEU A 155 1.35 -13.86 13.16
CA LEU A 155 0.04 -13.41 13.64
C LEU A 155 0.15 -12.87 15.06
N GLU A 156 0.89 -13.56 15.92
CA GLU A 156 1.14 -13.22 17.32
C GLU A 156 1.87 -11.88 17.43
N ASP A 157 2.90 -11.66 16.62
CA ASP A 157 3.62 -10.39 16.57
C ASP A 157 2.69 -9.25 16.17
N TYR A 158 1.88 -9.46 15.12
CA TYR A 158 0.99 -8.39 14.66
C TYR A 158 -0.12 -8.10 15.68
N GLN A 159 -0.69 -9.13 16.32
CA GLN A 159 -1.64 -8.96 17.40
C GLN A 159 -1.04 -8.22 18.59
N ARG A 160 0.20 -8.53 18.97
CA ARG A 160 0.94 -7.81 20.00
C ARG A 160 1.04 -6.34 19.65
N TYR A 161 1.56 -6.02 18.45
CA TYR A 161 1.66 -4.63 17.98
C TYR A 161 0.31 -3.92 18.00
N LEU A 162 -0.77 -4.51 17.49
CA LEU A 162 -2.07 -3.84 17.48
C LEU A 162 -2.65 -3.62 18.88
N LYS A 163 -2.36 -4.50 19.83
CA LYS A 163 -2.78 -4.34 21.24
C LYS A 163 -1.96 -3.28 21.98
N SER A 164 -0.65 -3.21 21.76
CA SER A 164 0.24 -2.26 22.44
C SER A 164 0.18 -0.86 21.81
N LEU A 165 0.08 -0.78 20.49
CA LEU A 165 0.04 0.48 19.75
C LEU A 165 -1.33 1.15 19.78
N GLU A 166 -2.39 0.39 20.06
CA GLU A 166 -3.80 0.83 20.12
C GLU A 166 -4.23 1.75 18.95
N PRO A 167 -4.03 1.34 17.68
CA PRO A 167 -4.41 2.18 16.56
C PRO A 167 -5.93 2.23 16.37
N ASP A 168 -6.44 3.33 15.81
CA ASP A 168 -7.85 3.44 15.45
C ASP A 168 -8.24 2.48 14.31
N ALA A 169 -7.31 2.26 13.38
CA ALA A 169 -7.47 1.30 12.29
C ALA A 169 -6.15 0.65 11.88
N PHE A 170 -6.23 -0.45 11.13
CA PHE A 170 -5.07 -1.16 10.63
C PHE A 170 -5.37 -1.83 9.29
N PHE A 171 -4.32 -2.08 8.51
CA PHE A 171 -4.43 -2.83 7.27
C PHE A 171 -4.35 -4.33 7.57
N ASN A 172 -5.06 -5.17 6.81
CA ASN A 172 -4.70 -6.59 6.83
C ASN A 172 -3.23 -6.80 6.44
N PRO A 173 -2.61 -7.92 6.83
CA PRO A 173 -1.23 -8.23 6.45
C PRO A 173 -1.04 -8.07 4.94
N ASP A 174 0.02 -7.39 4.55
CA ASP A 174 0.40 -7.31 3.15
C ASP A 174 0.89 -8.69 2.67
N SER A 175 0.92 -8.89 1.35
CA SER A 175 1.32 -10.15 0.74
C SER A 175 2.12 -9.94 -0.53
N GLU A 176 3.12 -10.80 -0.72
CA GLU A 176 3.89 -10.96 -1.95
C GLU A 176 2.98 -11.51 -3.06
N THR A 177 2.35 -10.61 -3.83
CA THR A 177 1.54 -10.97 -4.99
C THR A 177 2.05 -10.18 -6.18
N TYR A 178 3.04 -10.72 -6.88
CA TYR A 178 3.61 -10.08 -8.05
C TYR A 178 3.02 -10.64 -9.34
N ILE A 179 2.98 -9.78 -10.37
CA ILE A 179 2.47 -10.14 -11.70
C ILE A 179 3.35 -11.17 -12.42
N ASP A 180 4.63 -11.22 -12.07
CA ASP A 180 5.62 -12.12 -12.64
C ASP A 180 5.84 -13.38 -11.78
N ASP A 181 5.19 -13.47 -10.61
CA ASP A 181 5.22 -14.68 -9.80
C ASP A 181 4.42 -15.81 -10.44
N PRO A 182 4.85 -17.07 -10.26
CA PRO A 182 4.01 -18.21 -10.61
C PRO A 182 2.70 -18.15 -9.81
N ARG A 183 1.59 -18.38 -10.49
CA ARG A 183 0.23 -18.21 -9.94
C ARG A 183 -0.04 -18.94 -8.62
N LEU A 184 0.58 -20.10 -8.43
CA LEU A 184 0.47 -20.86 -7.18
C LEU A 184 1.07 -20.09 -5.98
N TYR A 185 2.21 -19.42 -6.17
CA TYR A 185 2.85 -18.64 -5.12
C TYR A 185 2.02 -17.42 -4.75
N SER A 186 1.57 -16.63 -5.73
CA SER A 186 0.73 -15.46 -5.46
C SER A 186 -0.59 -15.83 -4.80
N TRP A 187 -1.22 -16.95 -5.16
CA TRP A 187 -2.38 -17.46 -4.43
C TRP A 187 -2.06 -17.87 -2.99
N ARG A 188 -0.98 -18.63 -2.78
CA ARG A 188 -0.56 -19.05 -1.44
C ARG A 188 -0.33 -17.86 -0.52
N SER A 189 0.36 -16.83 -1.02
CA SER A 189 0.63 -15.59 -0.29
C SER A 189 -0.66 -14.83 0.05
N LEU A 190 -1.56 -14.67 -0.93
CA LEU A 190 -2.86 -14.03 -0.72
C LEU A 190 -3.71 -14.77 0.32
N LEU A 191 -3.82 -16.09 0.21
CA LEU A 191 -4.61 -16.91 1.13
C LEU A 191 -4.05 -16.91 2.54
N ARG A 192 -2.71 -16.94 2.69
CA ARG A 192 -2.06 -16.78 3.99
C ARG A 192 -2.41 -15.43 4.63
N SER A 193 -2.30 -14.33 3.87
CA SER A 193 -2.67 -13.00 4.35
C SER A 193 -4.13 -12.97 4.79
N LEU A 194 -5.07 -13.43 3.96
CA LEU A 194 -6.51 -13.44 4.29
C LEU A 194 -6.84 -14.31 5.51
N LYS A 195 -6.14 -15.44 5.70
CA LYS A 195 -6.27 -16.26 6.93
C LYS A 195 -5.80 -15.50 8.17
N MET A 196 -4.71 -14.75 8.09
CA MET A 196 -4.28 -13.91 9.22
C MET A 196 -5.31 -12.78 9.47
N THR A 197 -5.84 -12.18 8.40
CA THR A 197 -6.87 -11.13 8.47
C THR A 197 -8.09 -11.54 9.27
N SER A 198 -8.56 -12.78 9.12
CA SER A 198 -9.74 -13.26 9.83
C SER A 198 -9.55 -13.30 11.35
N GLU A 199 -8.34 -13.62 11.79
CA GLU A 199 -7.99 -13.63 13.21
C GLU A 199 -7.84 -12.20 13.76
N LEU A 200 -7.28 -11.30 12.96
CA LEU A 200 -7.09 -9.90 13.31
C LEU A 200 -8.40 -9.10 13.32
N ALA A 201 -9.39 -9.47 12.50
CA ALA A 201 -10.70 -8.82 12.44
C ALA A 201 -11.47 -8.88 13.79
N LYS A 202 -11.05 -9.72 14.73
CA LYS A 202 -11.62 -9.87 16.08
C LYS A 202 -11.12 -8.80 17.06
N LEU A 203 -10.08 -8.04 16.70
CA LEU A 203 -9.46 -7.05 17.58
C LEU A 203 -10.29 -5.76 17.67
N ASP A 204 -10.02 -4.96 18.71
CA ASP A 204 -10.70 -3.68 18.93
C ASP A 204 -10.11 -2.52 18.11
N ALA A 205 -9.95 -2.71 16.81
CA ALA A 205 -9.55 -1.67 15.88
C ALA A 205 -10.27 -1.87 14.53
N GLU A 206 -10.45 -0.80 13.75
CA GLU A 206 -11.08 -0.94 12.44
C GLU A 206 -10.12 -1.60 11.44
N LEU A 207 -10.60 -2.65 10.76
CA LEU A 207 -9.88 -3.28 9.67
C LEU A 207 -10.12 -2.52 8.36
N ILE A 208 -9.04 -2.06 7.72
CA ILE A 208 -9.05 -1.56 6.35
C ILE A 208 -8.53 -2.68 5.43
N GLY A 209 -9.34 -3.05 4.45
CA GLY A 209 -9.03 -4.09 3.47
C GLY A 209 -8.01 -3.64 2.44
N LEU A 210 -6.76 -4.01 2.63
CA LEU A 210 -5.71 -3.93 1.63
C LEU A 210 -6.00 -4.89 0.47
N ILE A 211 -6.36 -4.34 -0.68
CA ILE A 211 -6.68 -5.08 -1.89
C ILE A 211 -5.38 -5.59 -2.50
N LYS A 212 -5.26 -6.92 -2.59
CA LYS A 212 -4.08 -7.62 -3.11
C LYS A 212 -4.47 -8.61 -4.20
N GLY A 213 -3.48 -8.97 -5.02
CA GLY A 213 -3.63 -9.88 -6.14
C GLY A 213 -2.77 -9.47 -7.32
N ALA A 214 -2.32 -10.46 -8.09
CA ALA A 214 -1.50 -10.32 -9.29
C ALA A 214 -2.33 -10.30 -10.60
N ASN A 215 -3.65 -10.47 -10.50
CA ASN A 215 -4.60 -10.45 -11.63
C ASN A 215 -6.03 -10.21 -11.13
N ARG A 216 -6.98 -10.04 -12.05
CA ARG A 216 -8.40 -9.79 -11.78
C ARG A 216 -9.04 -10.83 -10.85
N GLU A 217 -8.74 -12.11 -11.04
CA GLU A 217 -9.36 -13.20 -10.24
C GLU A 217 -8.93 -13.12 -8.78
N GLN A 218 -7.64 -12.88 -8.53
CA GLN A 218 -7.10 -12.71 -7.18
C GLN A 218 -7.63 -11.45 -6.50
N VAL A 219 -7.71 -10.33 -7.22
CA VAL A 219 -8.31 -9.08 -6.72
C VAL A 219 -9.77 -9.30 -6.32
N ARG A 220 -10.56 -9.95 -7.18
CA ARG A 220 -11.97 -10.29 -6.89
C ARG A 220 -12.10 -11.18 -5.67
N TYR A 221 -11.28 -12.23 -5.56
CA TYR A 221 -11.29 -13.13 -4.41
C TYR A 221 -10.91 -12.41 -3.11
N CYS A 222 -9.89 -11.54 -3.16
CA CYS A 222 -9.47 -10.71 -2.04
C CYS A 222 -10.63 -9.84 -1.54
N VAL A 223 -11.26 -9.07 -2.44
CA VAL A 223 -12.38 -8.17 -2.08
C VAL A 223 -13.59 -8.95 -1.55
N LYS A 224 -13.95 -10.06 -2.19
CA LYS A 224 -15.05 -10.94 -1.73
C LYS A 224 -14.80 -11.45 -0.31
N THR A 225 -13.59 -11.88 -0.01
CA THR A 225 -13.24 -12.41 1.32
C THR A 225 -13.26 -11.30 2.37
N LEU A 226 -12.73 -10.13 2.03
CA LEU A 226 -12.75 -8.96 2.91
C LEU A 226 -14.19 -8.45 3.16
N SER A 227 -15.07 -8.48 2.16
CA SER A 227 -16.47 -8.05 2.34
C SER A 227 -17.26 -8.96 3.28
N GLN A 228 -16.95 -10.27 3.31
CA GLN A 228 -17.53 -11.21 4.26
C GLN A 228 -17.14 -10.91 5.71
N LEU A 229 -15.99 -10.26 5.92
CA LEU A 229 -15.58 -9.72 7.22
C LEU A 229 -16.27 -8.39 7.57
N SER A 230 -17.26 -7.94 6.79
CA SER A 230 -17.95 -6.65 6.96
C SER A 230 -17.03 -5.42 6.86
N VAL A 231 -15.91 -5.55 6.13
CA VAL A 231 -15.02 -4.43 5.81
C VAL A 231 -15.73 -3.45 4.88
N THR A 232 -15.63 -2.15 5.17
CA THR A 232 -16.20 -1.08 4.32
C THR A 232 -15.15 -0.11 3.80
N LYS A 233 -13.96 -0.08 4.41
CA LYS A 233 -12.84 0.74 3.96
C LYS A 233 -11.76 -0.14 3.35
N TYR A 234 -11.27 0.24 2.19
CA TYR A 234 -10.31 -0.52 1.41
C TYR A 234 -9.14 0.38 1.02
N ALA A 235 -7.98 -0.23 0.83
CA ALA A 235 -6.79 0.44 0.31
C ALA A 235 -6.25 -0.32 -0.90
N LEU A 236 -5.94 0.39 -1.99
CA LEU A 236 -5.27 -0.16 -3.17
C LEU A 236 -3.82 0.33 -3.19
N PRO A 237 -2.82 -0.54 -2.93
CA PRO A 237 -1.42 -0.22 -3.14
C PRO A 237 -1.19 0.13 -4.61
N SER A 238 -0.67 1.34 -4.86
CA SER A 238 -0.63 1.89 -6.21
C SER A 238 0.77 2.13 -6.74
N ARG A 239 1.78 2.25 -5.86
CA ARG A 239 3.15 2.63 -6.22
C ARG A 239 3.74 1.77 -7.35
N GLU A 240 3.67 0.45 -7.21
CA GLU A 240 4.24 -0.50 -8.17
C GLU A 240 3.41 -0.59 -9.43
N LEU A 241 2.08 -0.67 -9.28
CA LEU A 241 1.16 -0.63 -10.41
C LEU A 241 1.36 0.61 -11.29
N TRP A 242 1.69 1.75 -10.69
CA TRP A 242 2.03 2.97 -11.41
C TRP A 242 3.34 2.86 -12.17
N ARG A 243 4.40 2.39 -11.50
CA ARG A 243 5.72 2.17 -12.12
C ARG A 243 5.60 1.26 -13.33
N ASP A 244 4.75 0.25 -13.24
CA ASP A 244 4.62 -0.80 -14.25
C ASP A 244 3.51 -0.48 -15.29
N GLY A 245 2.84 0.67 -15.19
CA GLY A 245 1.80 1.10 -16.14
C GLY A 245 0.45 0.38 -16.01
N LEU A 246 0.24 -0.36 -14.92
CA LEU A 246 -0.91 -1.25 -14.69
C LEU A 246 -1.99 -0.66 -13.77
N PHE A 247 -1.78 0.54 -13.21
CA PHE A 247 -2.68 1.10 -12.21
C PHE A 247 -4.14 1.21 -12.68
N LYS A 248 -4.38 1.71 -13.90
CA LYS A 248 -5.76 1.87 -14.43
C LYS A 248 -6.48 0.52 -14.50
N GLU A 249 -5.79 -0.51 -14.94
CA GLU A 249 -6.32 -1.86 -15.08
C GLU A 249 -6.68 -2.46 -13.73
N PHE A 250 -5.77 -2.40 -12.76
CA PHE A 250 -6.01 -2.93 -11.42
C PHE A 250 -7.02 -2.10 -10.60
N LEU A 251 -7.08 -0.79 -10.83
CA LEU A 251 -8.14 0.04 -10.27
C LEU A 251 -9.51 -0.42 -10.81
N ALA A 252 -9.63 -0.69 -12.11
CA ALA A 252 -10.87 -1.22 -12.68
C ALA A 252 -11.24 -2.58 -12.06
N TYR A 253 -10.27 -3.49 -11.88
CA TYR A 253 -10.50 -4.77 -11.20
C TYR A 253 -11.00 -4.59 -9.76
N ALA A 254 -10.42 -3.65 -9.01
CA ALA A 254 -10.81 -3.36 -7.64
C ALA A 254 -12.24 -2.78 -7.59
N LEU A 255 -12.54 -1.78 -8.41
CA LEU A 255 -13.85 -1.12 -8.45
C LEU A 255 -14.97 -2.10 -8.83
N GLU A 256 -14.74 -2.92 -9.86
CA GLU A 256 -15.67 -3.97 -10.27
C GLU A 256 -15.96 -4.95 -9.13
N ALA A 257 -14.91 -5.43 -8.45
CA ALA A 257 -15.07 -6.36 -7.33
C ALA A 257 -15.79 -5.71 -6.13
N LEU A 258 -15.49 -4.45 -5.84
CA LEU A 258 -16.13 -3.70 -4.75
C LEU A 258 -17.62 -3.48 -5.03
N GLU A 259 -17.96 -3.17 -6.27
CA GLU A 259 -19.36 -3.03 -6.68
C GLU A 259 -20.10 -4.36 -6.54
N ASP A 260 -19.54 -5.44 -7.06
CA ASP A 260 -20.18 -6.77 -7.02
C ASP A 260 -20.38 -7.32 -5.60
N TYR A 261 -19.46 -7.05 -4.66
CA TYR A 261 -19.44 -7.71 -3.35
C TYR A 261 -19.76 -6.81 -2.15
N VAL A 262 -19.67 -5.49 -2.30
CA VAL A 262 -19.93 -4.53 -1.21
C VAL A 262 -21.11 -3.62 -1.55
N GLY A 263 -21.22 -3.25 -2.83
CA GLY A 263 -22.31 -2.46 -3.42
C GLY A 263 -22.36 -1.03 -2.86
N GLY A 264 -21.76 -0.07 -3.58
CA GLY A 264 -21.78 1.39 -3.32
C GLY A 264 -21.37 1.92 -1.93
N ARG A 265 -21.29 1.07 -0.90
CA ARG A 265 -21.11 1.41 0.52
C ARG A 265 -19.66 1.25 0.97
N TYR A 266 -18.73 1.33 0.03
CA TYR A 266 -17.30 1.21 0.29
C TYR A 266 -16.60 2.55 0.18
N GLN A 267 -15.43 2.64 0.81
CA GLN A 267 -14.49 3.71 0.58
C GLN A 267 -13.15 3.14 0.14
N LEU A 268 -12.63 3.61 -1.00
CA LEU A 268 -11.36 3.18 -1.55
C LEU A 268 -10.29 4.25 -1.33
N ILE A 269 -9.19 3.88 -0.69
CA ILE A 269 -8.00 4.71 -0.48
C ILE A 269 -6.93 4.30 -1.51
N ILE A 270 -6.42 5.25 -2.28
CA ILE A 270 -5.26 5.02 -3.15
C ILE A 270 -3.99 5.20 -2.35
N TYR A 271 -3.28 4.09 -2.09
CA TYR A 271 -2.15 4.04 -1.17
C TYR A 271 -0.80 4.09 -1.91
N GLY A 272 0.09 4.99 -1.52
CA GLY A 272 1.50 5.01 -1.90
C GLY A 272 1.87 5.82 -3.15
N ARG A 273 0.97 6.58 -3.76
CA ARG A 273 1.28 7.38 -4.97
C ARG A 273 1.70 8.82 -4.65
N PRO A 274 2.67 9.39 -5.40
CA PRO A 274 2.83 10.85 -5.50
C PRO A 274 1.73 11.47 -6.37
N TYR A 275 0.80 12.17 -5.72
CA TYR A 275 0.02 13.39 -6.05
C TYR A 275 -0.46 13.72 -7.50
N THR A 276 0.00 13.09 -8.59
CA THR A 276 -0.17 13.61 -9.96
C THR A 276 -1.58 13.47 -10.53
N TRP A 277 -2.53 12.84 -9.82
CA TRP A 277 -3.94 12.91 -10.14
C TRP A 277 -4.73 13.36 -8.91
N ALA A 278 -5.46 14.47 -9.05
CA ALA A 278 -6.59 14.77 -8.20
C ALA A 278 -7.68 13.72 -8.49
N THR A 279 -7.62 12.58 -7.80
CA THR A 279 -8.63 11.53 -8.02
C THR A 279 -9.85 11.79 -7.14
N GLU A 280 -10.97 11.24 -7.57
CA GLU A 280 -12.23 11.19 -6.84
C GLU A 280 -12.14 10.38 -5.53
N TYR A 281 -10.97 9.79 -5.23
CA TYR A 281 -10.75 8.89 -4.10
C TYR A 281 -9.82 9.51 -3.05
N PRO A 282 -9.98 9.17 -1.76
CA PRO A 282 -8.97 9.42 -0.74
C PRO A 282 -7.58 8.90 -1.13
N HIS A 283 -6.54 9.64 -0.73
CA HIS A 283 -5.14 9.31 -1.03
C HIS A 283 -4.31 9.19 0.23
N ALA A 284 -3.36 8.26 0.23
CA ALA A 284 -2.35 8.14 1.28
C ALA A 284 -0.94 8.13 0.70
N SER A 285 -0.03 8.98 1.19
CA SER A 285 1.33 9.06 0.65
C SER A 285 2.38 9.61 1.63
N LEU A 286 3.63 9.17 1.44
CA LEU A 286 4.85 9.70 2.09
C LEU A 286 5.63 10.64 1.15
N SER A 287 5.15 10.85 -0.09
CA SER A 287 5.89 11.61 -1.11
C SER A 287 6.21 13.04 -0.69
N TRP A 288 5.32 13.66 0.09
CA TRP A 288 5.49 15.01 0.61
C TRP A 288 6.79 15.16 1.44
N PHE A 289 7.11 14.13 2.24
CA PHE A 289 8.32 14.09 3.05
C PHE A 289 9.53 13.63 2.26
N ILE A 290 9.40 12.58 1.43
CA ILE A 290 10.51 12.09 0.60
C ILE A 290 11.02 13.19 -0.35
N ASN A 291 10.11 13.97 -0.94
CA ASN A 291 10.49 15.07 -1.82
C ASN A 291 11.16 16.20 -1.05
N ALA A 292 10.70 16.51 0.17
CA ALA A 292 11.37 17.48 1.02
C ALA A 292 12.81 17.05 1.37
N GLN A 293 13.05 15.76 1.62
CA GLN A 293 14.41 15.23 1.83
C GLN A 293 15.30 15.38 0.59
N LYS A 294 14.70 15.43 -0.61
CA LYS A 294 15.37 15.68 -1.89
C LYS A 294 15.40 17.17 -2.26
N ARG A 295 15.14 18.07 -1.31
CA ARG A 295 15.05 19.52 -1.52
C ARG A 295 14.07 19.88 -2.65
N ALA A 296 12.92 19.22 -2.65
CA ALA A 296 11.91 19.42 -3.67
C ALA A 296 10.57 19.83 -3.07
N CYS A 297 9.97 20.87 -3.65
CA CYS A 297 8.71 21.44 -3.21
C CYS A 297 7.61 21.32 -4.28
N TYR A 298 6.35 21.31 -3.84
CA TYR A 298 5.18 21.36 -4.73
C TYR A 298 4.76 22.81 -4.98
N GLN A 299 4.49 23.17 -6.23
CA GLN A 299 3.99 24.50 -6.59
C GLN A 299 2.92 24.41 -7.69
N GLY A 300 2.12 25.48 -7.83
CA GLY A 300 1.12 25.62 -8.88
C GLY A 300 -0.23 24.94 -8.57
N THR A 301 -1.11 24.90 -9.56
CA THR A 301 -2.42 24.21 -9.48
C THR A 301 -2.33 22.75 -9.86
N GLN A 302 -1.30 22.38 -10.62
CA GLN A 302 -0.86 21.01 -10.76
C GLN A 302 0.38 20.80 -9.91
N PRO A 303 0.54 19.63 -9.30
CA PRO A 303 1.70 19.42 -8.46
C PRO A 303 2.96 19.25 -9.32
N ILE A 304 3.64 20.34 -9.59
CA ILE A 304 4.94 20.29 -10.25
C ILE A 304 5.99 20.13 -9.13
N ILE A 305 6.83 19.11 -9.23
CA ILE A 305 8.02 18.99 -8.38
C ILE A 305 9.05 19.96 -8.93
N HIS A 306 9.35 20.98 -8.14
CA HIS A 306 10.52 21.82 -8.38
C HIS A 306 11.65 21.29 -7.50
N TYR A 307 12.71 20.79 -8.15
CA TYR A 307 13.96 20.48 -7.47
C TYR A 307 14.73 21.78 -7.26
N ILE A 308 15.10 22.05 -6.02
CA ILE A 308 15.94 23.20 -5.71
C ILE A 308 17.38 22.79 -6.02
N LEU A 309 17.81 23.06 -7.25
CA LEU A 309 19.10 22.61 -7.78
C LEU A 309 20.27 23.56 -7.43
N ASP A 310 19.99 24.82 -7.09
CA ASP A 310 20.98 25.83 -6.71
C ASP A 310 20.40 26.84 -5.69
N ASP A 311 21.26 27.61 -5.01
CA ASP A 311 20.94 28.72 -4.07
C ASP A 311 20.06 29.85 -4.70
N HIS A 312 19.63 29.68 -5.95
CA HIS A 312 18.90 30.63 -6.77
C HIS A 312 17.48 30.19 -7.14
N LEU A 313 16.96 29.09 -6.60
CA LEU A 313 15.53 28.83 -6.70
C LEU A 313 14.79 29.73 -5.71
N TYR A 314 14.64 30.99 -6.11
CA TYR A 314 13.91 32.02 -5.44
C TYR A 314 12.47 31.54 -5.19
N CYS A 315 12.18 31.25 -3.93
CA CYS A 315 10.83 31.11 -3.42
C CYS A 315 10.22 32.50 -3.12
N ASP A 316 10.85 33.58 -3.58
CA ASP A 316 10.39 34.96 -3.43
C ASP A 316 9.02 35.18 -4.10
N GLU A 317 8.70 34.33 -5.10
CA GLU A 317 7.40 34.33 -5.77
C GLU A 317 6.55 33.11 -5.42
N CYS A 318 6.86 32.33 -4.38
CA CYS A 318 5.95 31.26 -4.01
C CYS A 318 4.64 31.89 -3.51
N PRO A 319 3.52 31.79 -4.25
CA PRO A 319 2.29 32.49 -3.89
C PRO A 319 1.56 31.76 -2.76
N CYS A 320 2.25 30.84 -2.07
CA CYS A 320 1.73 29.97 -1.04
C CYS A 320 1.66 30.74 0.29
N ASN A 321 0.46 30.83 0.84
CA ASN A 321 0.22 31.43 2.15
C ASN A 321 0.24 30.40 3.29
N CYS A 322 0.99 29.30 3.16
CA CYS A 322 1.03 28.25 4.19
C CYS A 322 1.88 28.66 5.40
N PRO A 323 1.70 28.04 6.58
CA PRO A 323 2.46 28.38 7.79
C PRO A 323 3.99 28.33 7.59
N ALA A 324 4.49 27.35 6.85
CA ALA A 324 5.92 27.26 6.50
C ALA A 324 6.42 28.46 5.67
N CYS A 325 5.59 29.01 4.78
CA CYS A 325 5.95 30.16 3.96
C CYS A 325 5.81 31.49 4.74
N GLN A 326 4.85 31.57 5.67
CA GLN A 326 4.58 32.76 6.48
C GLN A 326 5.56 32.98 7.63
N GLU A 327 6.08 31.92 8.27
CA GLU A 327 7.02 32.05 9.40
C GLU A 327 8.41 32.59 9.00
N ILE A 328 8.72 32.62 7.70
CA ILE A 328 10.03 33.05 7.19
C ILE A 328 9.95 34.54 6.83
N LYS A 329 10.44 35.40 7.73
CA LYS A 329 10.54 36.86 7.51
C LYS A 329 11.51 37.21 6.37
N GLU A 330 11.24 38.31 5.66
CA GLU A 330 11.90 38.79 4.42
C GLU A 330 13.44 38.85 4.46
N GLU A 331 14.06 38.94 5.64
CA GLU A 331 15.51 39.14 5.76
C GLU A 331 16.35 37.85 5.86
N GLN A 332 15.74 36.65 5.82
CA GLN A 332 16.44 35.34 5.91
C GLN A 332 16.11 34.36 4.77
N VAL A 333 15.57 34.88 3.66
CA VAL A 333 14.66 34.14 2.76
C VAL A 333 15.34 33.05 1.91
N THR A 334 16.60 33.16 1.51
CA THR A 334 17.11 32.29 0.43
C THR A 334 17.78 31.01 0.94
N TYR A 335 18.76 31.10 1.85
CA TYR A 335 19.56 29.93 2.24
C TYR A 335 18.84 28.98 3.22
N ILE A 336 18.01 29.53 4.13
CA ILE A 336 17.29 28.76 5.14
C ILE A 336 16.13 27.94 4.51
N ARG A 337 15.52 28.43 3.41
CA ARG A 337 14.41 27.74 2.71
C ARG A 337 14.84 26.43 2.04
N VAL A 338 16.00 26.40 1.40
CA VAL A 338 16.46 25.25 0.59
C VAL A 338 16.96 24.09 1.44
N ASN A 339 17.58 24.39 2.58
CA ASN A 339 18.21 23.39 3.44
C ASN A 339 17.33 22.93 4.61
N ASN A 340 16.21 23.61 4.87
CA ASN A 340 15.29 23.24 5.93
C ASN A 340 14.25 22.22 5.44
N VAL A 341 14.64 20.93 5.49
CA VAL A 341 13.75 19.79 5.16
C VAL A 341 12.41 19.86 5.89
N LYS A 342 12.39 20.35 7.15
CA LYS A 342 11.17 20.47 7.94
C LYS A 342 10.23 21.52 7.33
N ALA A 343 10.73 22.68 6.92
CA ALA A 343 9.94 23.71 6.27
C ALA A 343 9.38 23.24 4.91
N ILE A 344 10.23 22.61 4.07
CA ILE A 344 9.79 22.07 2.77
C ILE A 344 8.73 20.98 2.95
N ALA A 345 8.90 20.11 3.95
CA ALA A 345 7.94 19.05 4.25
C ALA A 345 6.59 19.61 4.72
N LEU A 346 6.58 20.63 5.59
CA LEU A 346 5.36 21.31 6.03
C LEU A 346 4.65 21.99 4.86
N HIS A 347 5.39 22.67 3.99
CA HIS A 347 4.86 23.24 2.75
C HIS A 347 4.22 22.17 1.87
N ASN A 348 4.94 21.08 1.57
CA ASN A 348 4.45 19.98 0.75
C ASN A 348 3.20 19.31 1.33
N LEU A 349 3.16 19.11 2.64
CA LEU A 349 2.02 18.54 3.33
C LEU A 349 0.79 19.44 3.20
N THR A 350 0.96 20.72 3.51
CA THR A 350 -0.12 21.72 3.43
C THR A 350 -0.64 21.87 2.00
N TYR A 351 0.27 21.86 1.03
CA TYR A 351 -0.06 21.87 -0.40
C TYR A 351 -0.97 20.69 -0.78
N LEU A 352 -0.60 19.45 -0.41
CA LEU A 352 -1.43 18.28 -0.71
C LEU A 352 -2.78 18.32 -0.01
N GLN A 353 -2.82 18.79 1.24
CA GLN A 353 -4.08 18.94 1.97
C GLN A 353 -5.01 19.93 1.28
N ALA A 354 -4.50 21.08 0.85
CA ALA A 354 -5.28 22.07 0.12
C ALA A 354 -5.75 21.53 -1.23
N LEU A 355 -4.87 20.89 -2.01
CA LEU A 355 -5.20 20.25 -3.29
C LEU A 355 -6.38 19.29 -3.17
N HIS A 356 -6.46 18.57 -2.05
CA HIS A 356 -7.49 17.58 -1.77
C HIS A 356 -8.69 18.12 -0.95
N SER A 357 -8.72 19.42 -0.65
CA SER A 357 -9.83 20.08 0.06
C SER A 357 -10.88 20.67 -0.90
N GLU A 358 -12.11 20.87 -0.42
CA GLU A 358 -13.15 21.61 -1.15
C GLU A 358 -12.68 23.06 -1.38
N GLY A 359 -12.18 23.37 -2.58
CA GLY A 359 -11.55 24.66 -2.91
C GLY A 359 -10.13 24.53 -3.51
N GLY A 360 -9.52 23.34 -3.45
CA GLY A 360 -8.23 23.05 -4.06
C GLY A 360 -7.10 23.94 -3.54
N THR A 361 -6.04 24.10 -4.34
CA THR A 361 -4.87 24.93 -4.00
C THR A 361 -5.17 26.43 -3.96
N ARG A 362 -6.33 26.89 -4.46
CA ARG A 362 -6.76 28.31 -4.41
C ARG A 362 -6.83 28.84 -2.98
N LYS A 363 -7.14 27.98 -2.01
CA LYS A 363 -7.15 28.32 -0.57
C LYS A 363 -5.77 28.72 -0.02
N LEU A 364 -4.70 28.32 -0.69
CA LEU A 364 -3.33 28.70 -0.33
C LEU A 364 -2.82 29.91 -1.11
N GLY A 365 -3.66 30.57 -1.91
CA GLY A 365 -3.25 31.73 -2.70
C GLY A 365 -2.56 31.40 -4.04
N PHE A 366 -2.42 30.12 -4.39
CA PHE A 366 -1.98 29.73 -5.73
C PHE A 366 -3.03 30.19 -6.76
N ARG A 367 -2.63 31.09 -7.66
CA ARG A 367 -3.46 31.56 -8.80
C ARG A 367 -3.48 30.52 -9.91
#